data_AF-A0A955ACX3-F1
#
_entry.id   AF-A0A955ACX3-F1
#
_cell.length_a   1.000
_cell.length_b   1.000
_cell.length_c   1.000
_cell.angle_alpha   90.00
_cell.angle_beta   90.00
_cell.angle_gamma   90.00
#
_symmetry.space_group_name_H-M   'P 1'
#
loop_
_entity.id
_entity.type
_entity.pdbx_description
1 polymer ?
#
loop_
_entity_poly.entity_id
_entity_poly.type
_entity_poly.pdbx_seq_one_letter_code
_entity_poly.pdbx_strand_id
1 'polypeptide(L)'
;MNLSHDPQKLSGPVRPGGVIHTYQKYDPQRFPSPTQPPPDLISPIFDHLLTFGSTQSLTPEQLARAVRLDPSQIAGLGPSIDALLAMLRERKRKILERFETERVQKLVGQAYYQAAAGIHAPSKLRERFERAVRKQQLYDLERIWYATGDDRSPFARELVGLMERLGEKYEIDELASKYEFHGRQSMDVPTAIAVKEELEKIDELIRQLEEARENAQIALVDLEALAEFAEPADIDNLSTLQQQVENLIRDLAQRQGLETDGRAFQLTPEAYRLFQGKLLERIFSQLQASRSGRHQGPIVGEGAVEMQQTKSYEFGDSITHLDIPQTFINAMLRQGAKLPLRLHPDDIEIHRTRNNPKCGTVVIMDMSGSMRYDGQYINVKRMGLALDGLIRSEYPGDYIH
;
A
#
# COMPACT_ATOMS: atom_id res chain seq x y z
N MET A 1 -47.73 -47.24 47.94
CA MET A 1 -48.22 -46.78 46.62
C MET A 1 -46.99 -46.52 45.77
N ASN A 2 -46.39 -47.54 45.16
CA ASN A 2 -46.75 -48.29 43.94
C ASN A 2 -45.91 -47.81 42.75
N LEU A 3 -45.09 -48.75 42.29
CA LEU A 3 -44.32 -48.81 41.05
C LEU A 3 -45.25 -48.96 39.84
N SER A 4 -44.82 -48.47 38.66
CA SER A 4 -45.05 -49.08 37.34
C SER A 4 -44.22 -48.31 36.27
N HIS A 5 -43.07 -48.81 35.81
CA HIS A 5 -42.83 -49.62 34.58
C HIS A 5 -43.37 -49.05 33.24
N ASP A 6 -42.48 -48.38 32.47
CA ASP A 6 -41.92 -48.67 31.11
C ASP A 6 -42.84 -49.13 29.93
N PRO A 7 -42.38 -49.15 28.65
CA PRO A 7 -41.67 -48.18 27.79
C PRO A 7 -42.29 -48.05 26.37
N GLN A 8 -42.03 -47.01 25.56
CA GLN A 8 -41.98 -47.15 24.08
C GLN A 8 -40.96 -46.21 23.41
N LYS A 9 -40.14 -46.83 22.56
CA LYS A 9 -39.09 -46.28 21.69
C LYS A 9 -39.64 -45.26 20.68
N LEU A 10 -38.79 -44.30 20.27
CA LEU A 10 -38.60 -43.95 18.85
C LEU A 10 -37.21 -43.31 18.67
N SER A 11 -36.38 -44.02 17.93
CA SER A 11 -35.05 -43.64 17.44
C SER A 11 -35.13 -42.53 16.40
N GLY A 12 -34.38 -41.44 16.61
CA GLY A 12 -34.09 -40.41 15.59
C GLY A 12 -32.57 -40.18 15.49
N PRO A 13 -32.05 -39.80 14.32
CA PRO A 13 -30.61 -39.84 14.05
C PRO A 13 -29.85 -38.78 14.85
N VAL A 14 -28.75 -39.20 15.49
CA VAL A 14 -27.75 -38.31 16.08
C VAL A 14 -27.11 -37.52 14.94
N ARG A 15 -27.49 -36.24 14.83
CA ARG A 15 -26.78 -35.28 13.96
C ARG A 15 -25.52 -34.83 14.70
N PRO A 16 -24.31 -34.94 14.11
CA PRO A 16 -23.13 -34.36 14.73
C PRO A 16 -23.33 -32.84 14.81
N GLY A 17 -23.22 -32.29 16.02
CA GLY A 17 -23.33 -30.86 16.25
C GLY A 17 -22.25 -30.12 15.49
N GLY A 18 -22.65 -29.45 14.40
CA GLY A 18 -21.81 -28.45 13.75
C GLY A 18 -21.58 -27.31 14.72
N VAL A 19 -20.32 -27.02 15.03
CA VAL A 19 -19.92 -25.81 15.73
C VAL A 19 -20.24 -24.65 14.80
N ILE A 20 -21.37 -23.97 15.02
CA ILE A 20 -21.66 -22.70 14.38
C ILE A 20 -20.77 -21.67 15.06
N HIS A 21 -19.61 -21.39 14.45
CA HIS A 21 -18.86 -20.18 14.75
C HIS A 21 -19.72 -18.98 14.33
N THR A 22 -20.47 -18.42 15.27
CA THR A 22 -21.12 -17.13 15.09
C THR A 22 -20.04 -16.07 15.25
N TYR A 23 -19.59 -15.50 14.12
CA TYR A 23 -18.80 -14.27 14.14
C TYR A 23 -19.71 -13.13 14.62
N GLN A 24 -19.80 -12.92 15.94
CA GLN A 24 -20.62 -11.87 16.56
C GLN A 24 -20.06 -10.43 16.39
N LYS A 25 -19.25 -10.18 15.35
CA LYS A 25 -18.78 -8.85 14.97
C LYS A 25 -18.70 -8.71 13.44
N TYR A 26 -19.81 -8.97 12.75
CA TYR A 26 -19.92 -8.71 11.32
C TYR A 26 -21.18 -7.89 11.06
N ASP A 27 -21.00 -6.61 10.72
CA ASP A 27 -22.08 -5.72 10.30
C ASP A 27 -22.22 -5.82 8.76
N PRO A 28 -23.29 -6.45 8.24
CA PRO A 28 -23.44 -6.73 6.82
C PRO A 28 -23.81 -5.50 5.96
N GLN A 29 -23.89 -4.29 6.52
CA GLN A 29 -24.26 -3.09 5.76
C GLN A 29 -23.09 -2.40 5.03
N ARG A 30 -21.84 -2.83 5.22
CA ARG A 30 -20.65 -2.23 4.58
C ARG A 30 -19.94 -3.23 3.66
N PHE A 31 -20.57 -3.59 2.55
CA PHE A 31 -19.89 -4.29 1.47
C PHE A 31 -19.36 -3.29 0.43
N PRO A 32 -18.07 -3.32 0.04
CA PRO A 32 -17.73 -2.96 -1.34
C PRO A 32 -18.42 -3.97 -2.27
N SER A 33 -18.81 -3.53 -3.47
CA SER A 33 -19.52 -4.39 -4.43
C SER A 33 -18.80 -5.76 -4.57
N PRO A 34 -19.50 -6.91 -4.46
CA PRO A 34 -18.90 -8.24 -4.62
C PRO A 34 -18.18 -8.46 -5.96
N THR A 35 -18.39 -7.55 -6.91
CA THR A 35 -17.82 -7.56 -8.25
C THR A 35 -16.57 -6.69 -8.43
N GLN A 36 -16.19 -5.86 -7.45
CA GLN A 36 -14.98 -5.06 -7.55
C GLN A 36 -13.78 -5.84 -6.99
N PRO A 37 -12.69 -6.03 -7.77
CA PRO A 37 -11.48 -6.65 -7.25
C PRO A 37 -10.91 -5.77 -6.13
N PRO A 38 -10.41 -6.36 -5.03
CA PRO A 38 -9.81 -5.60 -3.93
C PRO A 38 -8.65 -4.75 -4.46
N PRO A 39 -8.44 -3.54 -3.90
CA PRO A 39 -7.36 -2.65 -4.35
C PRO A 39 -6.02 -3.36 -4.23
N ASP A 40 -5.19 -3.28 -5.27
CA ASP A 40 -3.90 -3.96 -5.29
C ASP A 40 -2.85 -3.16 -4.51
N LEU A 41 -2.70 -3.48 -3.22
CA LEU A 41 -1.73 -2.82 -2.35
C LEU A 41 -0.35 -3.45 -2.52
N ILE A 42 -0.26 -4.73 -2.91
CA ILE A 42 0.99 -5.48 -2.93
C ILE A 42 1.86 -5.17 -4.15
N SER A 43 1.28 -5.00 -5.35
CA SER A 43 2.09 -4.82 -6.56
C SER A 43 2.96 -3.55 -6.55
N PRO A 44 2.47 -2.35 -6.15
CA PRO A 44 3.32 -1.16 -6.02
C PRO A 44 4.46 -1.35 -5.01
N ILE A 45 4.21 -2.09 -3.93
CA ILE A 45 5.17 -2.40 -2.87
C ILE A 45 6.31 -3.26 -3.43
N PHE A 46 5.96 -4.32 -4.16
CA PHE A 46 6.95 -5.19 -4.78
C PHE A 46 7.74 -4.52 -5.89
N ASP A 47 7.11 -3.66 -6.69
CA ASP A 47 7.82 -2.90 -7.72
C ASP A 47 8.88 -1.98 -7.12
N HIS A 48 8.58 -1.33 -6.00
CA HIS A 48 9.57 -0.57 -5.24
C HIS A 48 10.69 -1.47 -4.69
N LEU A 49 10.35 -2.61 -4.09
CA LEU A 49 11.30 -3.59 -3.54
C LEU A 49 12.26 -4.14 -4.62
N LEU A 50 11.73 -4.45 -5.80
CA LEU A 50 12.48 -4.96 -6.95
C LEU A 50 13.45 -3.92 -7.52
N THR A 51 13.05 -2.64 -7.47
CA THR A 51 13.82 -1.50 -7.97
C THR A 51 14.96 -1.14 -7.00
N PHE A 52 14.66 -0.95 -5.72
CA PHE A 52 15.63 -0.39 -4.76
C PHE A 52 16.32 -1.44 -3.87
N GLY A 53 15.86 -2.70 -3.89
CA GLY A 53 16.50 -3.82 -3.22
C GLY A 53 16.45 -3.77 -1.68
N SER A 54 15.74 -2.81 -1.10
CA SER A 54 15.53 -2.71 0.33
C SER A 54 14.18 -3.32 0.70
N THR A 55 14.15 -4.17 1.73
CA THR A 55 12.92 -4.58 2.44
C THR A 55 12.38 -3.43 3.30
N GLN A 56 12.70 -2.18 2.95
CA GLN A 56 12.34 -1.04 3.76
C GLN A 56 10.81 -0.97 3.82
N SER A 57 10.38 -0.97 5.06
CA SER A 57 9.02 -0.92 5.50
C SER A 57 8.37 0.37 4.99
N LEU A 58 7.17 0.27 4.43
CA LEU A 58 6.49 1.42 3.82
C LEU A 58 6.15 2.46 4.88
N THR A 59 6.29 3.73 4.53
CA THR A 59 5.70 4.78 5.34
C THR A 59 4.17 4.74 5.20
N PRO A 60 3.41 5.17 6.23
CA PRO A 60 1.95 5.25 6.16
C PRO A 60 1.45 6.04 4.94
N GLU A 61 2.16 7.10 4.51
CA GLU A 61 1.76 7.89 3.35
C GLU A 61 1.89 7.12 2.03
N GLN A 62 2.92 6.28 1.90
CA GLN A 62 3.10 5.44 0.70
C GLN A 62 1.99 4.40 0.56
N LEU A 63 1.57 3.81 1.68
CA LEU A 63 0.41 2.90 1.69
C LEU A 63 -0.88 3.65 1.39
N ALA A 64 -1.09 4.83 2.00
CA ALA A 64 -2.25 5.68 1.77
C ALA A 64 -2.43 6.07 0.28
N ARG A 65 -1.33 6.30 -0.46
CA ARG A 65 -1.39 6.55 -1.91
C ARG A 65 -1.86 5.34 -2.72
N ALA A 66 -1.54 4.12 -2.27
CA ALA A 66 -1.94 2.89 -2.95
C ALA A 66 -3.41 2.52 -2.67
N VAL A 67 -3.96 2.97 -1.54
CA VAL A 67 -5.35 2.73 -1.15
C VAL A 67 -6.26 3.76 -1.84
N ARG A 68 -7.11 3.28 -2.76
CA ARG A 68 -8.21 4.07 -3.32
C ARG A 68 -9.50 3.72 -2.60
N LEU A 69 -10.00 4.66 -1.80
CA LEU A 69 -11.28 4.60 -1.10
C LEU A 69 -12.29 5.45 -1.85
N ASP A 70 -13.20 4.81 -2.56
CA ASP A 70 -14.27 5.51 -3.25
C ASP A 70 -15.08 6.33 -2.24
N PRO A 71 -15.39 7.61 -2.50
CA PRO A 71 -16.22 8.44 -1.62
C PRO A 71 -17.55 7.79 -1.21
N SER A 72 -18.10 6.89 -2.03
CA SER A 72 -19.30 6.11 -1.69
C SER A 72 -19.07 5.07 -0.59
N GLN A 73 -17.85 4.54 -0.42
CA GLN A 73 -17.50 3.59 0.64
C GLN A 73 -17.40 4.24 2.02
N ILE A 74 -17.23 5.56 2.04
CA ILE A 74 -17.23 6.39 3.24
C ILE A 74 -18.50 7.26 3.36
N ALA A 75 -19.48 7.05 2.48
CA ALA A 75 -20.73 7.80 2.51
C ALA A 75 -21.49 7.51 3.83
N GLY A 76 -21.84 8.57 4.56
CA GLY A 76 -22.46 8.49 5.89
C GLY A 76 -21.47 8.47 7.06
N LEU A 77 -20.17 8.55 6.80
CA LEU A 77 -19.12 8.63 7.81
C LEU A 77 -18.66 10.08 7.91
N GLY A 78 -19.40 10.91 8.64
CA GLY A 78 -19.10 12.34 8.82
C GLY A 78 -19.50 13.25 7.65
N PRO A 79 -19.08 14.53 7.67
CA PRO A 79 -19.41 15.50 6.62
C PRO A 79 -18.83 15.06 5.27
N SER A 80 -19.57 15.30 4.18
CA SER A 80 -19.09 14.99 2.84
C SER A 80 -17.87 15.85 2.48
N ILE A 81 -17.04 15.37 1.53
CA ILE A 81 -15.92 16.17 1.00
C ILE A 81 -16.42 17.54 0.51
N ASP A 82 -17.59 17.60 -0.11
CA ASP A 82 -18.19 18.87 -0.54
C ASP A 82 -18.59 19.78 0.62
N ALA A 83 -19.06 19.22 1.74
CA ALA A 83 -19.35 19.98 2.95
C ALA A 83 -18.07 20.55 3.58
N LEU A 84 -16.99 19.76 3.63
CA LEU A 84 -15.68 20.20 4.12
C LEU A 84 -15.09 21.30 3.21
N LEU A 85 -15.16 21.13 1.90
CA LEU A 85 -14.76 22.17 0.94
C LEU A 85 -15.58 23.45 1.11
N ALA A 86 -16.90 23.34 1.30
CA ALA A 86 -17.76 24.49 1.54
C ALA A 86 -17.40 25.22 2.84
N MET A 87 -17.15 24.47 3.92
CA MET A 87 -16.71 25.00 5.21
C MET A 87 -15.39 25.78 5.08
N LEU A 88 -14.36 25.19 4.47
CA LEU A 88 -13.06 25.83 4.29
C LEU A 88 -13.14 27.08 3.41
N ARG A 89 -13.89 27.01 2.30
CA ARG A 89 -14.11 28.16 1.42
C ARG A 89 -14.86 29.28 2.13
N GLU A 90 -15.84 28.94 2.96
CA GLU A 90 -16.57 29.92 3.76
C GLU A 90 -15.68 30.56 4.84
N ARG A 91 -14.81 29.77 5.47
CA ARG A 91 -13.81 30.29 6.42
C ARG A 91 -12.84 31.26 5.73
N LYS A 92 -12.28 30.87 4.59
CA LYS A 92 -11.41 31.72 3.76
C LYS A 92 -12.12 33.02 3.39
N ARG A 93 -13.36 32.95 2.90
CA ARG A 93 -14.18 34.12 2.54
C ARG A 93 -14.34 35.08 3.72
N LYS A 94 -14.70 34.57 4.90
CA LYS A 94 -14.87 35.39 6.12
C LYS A 94 -13.59 36.13 6.51
N ILE A 95 -12.41 35.52 6.34
CA ILE A 95 -11.12 36.17 6.61
C ILE A 95 -10.89 37.33 5.63
N LEU A 96 -11.07 37.07 4.33
CA LEU A 96 -10.85 38.06 3.26
C LEU A 96 -11.83 39.24 3.32
N GLU A 97 -13.06 39.01 3.77
CA GLU A 97 -14.08 40.06 3.97
C GLU A 97 -13.90 40.85 5.26
N ARG A 98 -13.16 40.33 6.24
CA ARG A 98 -12.96 40.98 7.53
C ARG A 98 -11.80 41.97 7.49
N PHE A 99 -10.66 41.52 6.96
CA PHE A 99 -9.39 42.24 7.07
C PHE A 99 -9.02 43.06 5.83
N GLU A 100 -8.12 44.02 6.02
CA GLU A 100 -7.41 44.74 4.95
C GLU A 100 -5.89 44.66 5.15
N THR A 101 -5.12 44.79 4.06
CA THR A 101 -3.66 44.64 4.07
C THR A 101 -2.89 45.94 3.83
N GLU A 102 -3.53 47.00 3.35
CA GLU A 102 -2.84 48.24 2.95
C GLU A 102 -2.13 48.92 4.13
N ARG A 103 -2.78 48.95 5.30
CA ARG A 103 -2.20 49.63 6.47
C ARG A 103 -1.01 48.86 7.02
N VAL A 104 -1.12 47.53 7.10
CA VAL A 104 -0.01 46.70 7.58
C VAL A 104 1.17 46.74 6.63
N GLN A 105 0.95 46.73 5.31
CA GLN A 105 2.00 46.93 4.30
C GLN A 105 2.76 48.25 4.48
N LYS A 106 2.02 49.34 4.70
CA LYS A 106 2.63 50.65 4.99
C LYS A 106 3.44 50.62 6.29
N LEU A 107 2.92 49.96 7.33
CA LEU A 107 3.59 49.83 8.63
C LEU A 107 4.90 49.05 8.53
N VAL A 108 4.94 47.88 7.88
CA VAL A 108 6.19 47.11 7.71
C VAL A 108 7.20 47.83 6.83
N GLY A 109 6.73 48.49 5.76
CA GLY A 109 7.60 49.31 4.93
C GLY A 109 8.28 50.43 5.73
N GLN A 110 7.52 51.14 6.56
CA GLN A 110 8.06 52.20 7.43
C GLN A 110 9.00 51.63 8.50
N ALA A 111 8.61 50.54 9.16
CA ALA A 111 9.41 49.90 10.20
C ALA A 111 10.75 49.40 9.66
N TYR A 112 10.79 48.84 8.45
CA TYR A 112 12.00 48.42 7.77
C TYR A 112 12.96 49.60 7.54
N TYR A 113 12.48 50.70 6.93
CA TYR A 113 13.32 51.85 6.66
C TYR A 113 13.77 52.58 7.94
N GLN A 114 12.93 52.64 8.96
CA GLN A 114 13.30 53.19 10.27
C GLN A 114 14.39 52.35 10.95
N ALA A 115 14.26 51.02 10.91
CA ALA A 115 15.30 50.12 11.42
C ALA A 115 16.61 50.30 10.64
N ALA A 116 16.56 50.34 9.31
CA ALA A 116 17.75 50.53 8.48
C ALA A 116 18.47 51.88 8.75
N ALA A 117 17.71 52.94 9.03
CA ALA A 117 18.27 54.26 9.32
C ALA A 117 19.03 54.32 10.67
N GLY A 118 18.71 53.44 11.62
CA GLY A 118 19.40 53.34 12.91
C GLY A 118 20.74 52.61 12.85
N ILE A 119 21.01 51.87 11.77
CA ILE A 119 22.16 50.98 11.66
C ILE A 119 23.40 51.72 11.17
N HIS A 120 24.48 51.61 11.95
CA HIS A 120 25.75 52.26 11.64
C HIS A 120 26.71 51.28 10.95
N ALA A 121 26.68 51.24 9.61
CA ALA A 121 27.53 50.37 8.84
C ALA A 121 29.02 50.79 8.86
N PRO A 122 29.98 49.84 8.99
CA PRO A 122 31.41 50.13 8.87
C PRO A 122 31.76 50.79 7.53
N SER A 123 32.74 51.69 7.51
CA SER A 123 33.12 52.48 6.32
C SER A 123 33.37 51.64 5.06
N LYS A 124 33.96 50.44 5.23
CA LYS A 124 34.23 49.49 4.13
C LYS A 124 32.98 48.85 3.53
N LEU A 125 31.89 48.75 4.29
CA LEU A 125 30.65 48.07 3.91
C LEU A 125 29.49 49.04 3.67
N ARG A 126 29.63 50.32 4.04
CA ARG A 126 28.57 51.34 3.99
C ARG A 126 27.87 51.46 2.64
N GLU A 127 28.62 51.60 1.54
CA GLU A 127 28.02 51.75 0.21
C GLU A 127 27.25 50.49 -0.22
N ARG A 128 27.78 49.30 0.13
CA ARG A 128 27.12 48.01 -0.13
C ARG A 128 25.84 47.88 0.68
N PHE A 129 25.88 48.27 1.95
CA PHE A 129 24.72 48.29 2.85
C PHE A 129 23.63 49.23 2.35
N GLU A 130 23.95 50.49 2.05
CA GLU A 130 22.98 51.46 1.53
C GLU A 130 22.36 51.02 0.18
N ARG A 131 23.12 50.27 -0.64
CA ARG A 131 22.61 49.67 -1.87
C ARG A 131 21.69 48.50 -1.59
N ALA A 132 22.05 47.61 -0.66
CA ALA A 132 21.24 46.47 -0.25
C ALA A 132 19.90 46.91 0.36
N VAL A 133 19.92 47.92 1.25
CA VAL A 133 18.71 48.51 1.86
C VAL A 133 17.77 49.09 0.80
N ARG A 134 18.31 49.76 -0.21
CA ARG A 134 17.50 50.32 -1.31
C ARG A 134 16.90 49.25 -2.21
N LYS A 135 17.65 48.19 -2.49
CA LYS A 135 17.21 47.06 -3.32
C LYS A 135 16.25 46.13 -2.59
N GLN A 136 16.24 46.17 -1.25
CA GLN A 136 15.40 45.33 -0.40
C GLN A 136 15.58 43.84 -0.66
N GLN A 137 16.78 43.38 -1.05
CA GLN A 137 17.03 41.97 -1.34
C GLN A 137 17.66 41.29 -0.11
N LEU A 138 17.03 40.22 0.38
CA LEU A 138 17.53 39.46 1.54
C LEU A 138 18.95 38.93 1.29
N TYR A 139 19.18 38.37 0.10
CA TYR A 139 20.48 37.86 -0.35
C TYR A 139 21.61 38.91 -0.29
N ASP A 140 21.31 40.17 -0.62
CA ASP A 140 22.32 41.24 -0.57
C ASP A 140 22.70 41.57 0.88
N LEU A 141 21.76 41.47 1.84
CA LEU A 141 22.02 41.66 3.27
C LEU A 141 22.78 40.47 3.87
N GLU A 142 22.42 39.23 3.51
CA GLU A 142 23.14 38.01 3.92
C GLU A 142 24.60 38.06 3.52
N ARG A 143 24.88 38.48 2.28
CA ARG A 143 26.25 38.60 1.78
C ARG A 143 27.07 39.62 2.57
N ILE A 144 26.44 40.70 3.06
CA ILE A 144 27.07 41.70 3.93
C ILE A 144 27.32 41.12 5.33
N TRP A 145 26.38 40.33 5.84
CA TRP A 145 26.52 39.62 7.11
C TRP A 145 27.75 38.69 7.07
N TYR A 146 27.85 37.83 6.06
CA TYR A 146 29.03 36.97 5.86
C TYR A 146 30.33 37.75 5.67
N ALA A 147 30.28 38.91 4.98
CA ALA A 147 31.45 39.76 4.78
C ALA A 147 31.92 40.48 6.05
N THR A 148 31.09 40.52 7.11
CA THR A 148 31.42 41.14 8.40
C THR A 148 32.41 40.25 9.18
N GLY A 149 32.28 38.92 9.06
CA GLY A 149 33.22 37.94 9.64
C GLY A 149 33.25 37.84 11.17
N ASP A 150 32.53 38.72 11.88
CA ASP A 150 32.35 38.71 13.33
C ASP A 150 30.85 38.81 13.68
N ASP A 151 30.25 37.65 13.93
CA ASP A 151 28.83 37.48 14.28
C ASP A 151 28.46 38.12 15.63
N ARG A 152 29.46 38.48 16.45
CA ARG A 152 29.23 39.14 17.75
C ARG A 152 29.22 40.65 17.65
N SER A 153 29.59 41.22 16.50
CA SER A 153 29.63 42.67 16.31
C SER A 153 28.23 43.29 16.43
N PRO A 154 28.11 44.53 16.96
CA PRO A 154 26.82 45.24 17.01
C PRO A 154 26.14 45.34 15.64
N PHE A 155 26.93 45.62 14.60
CA PHE A 155 26.46 45.69 13.21
C PHE A 155 25.88 44.36 12.71
N ALA A 156 26.54 43.23 13.00
CA ALA A 156 26.02 41.91 12.59
C ALA A 156 24.68 41.59 13.25
N ARG A 157 24.50 41.91 14.54
CA ARG A 157 23.23 41.70 15.26
C ARG A 157 22.12 42.60 14.73
N GLU A 158 22.43 43.87 14.49
CA GLU A 158 21.49 44.83 13.89
C GLU A 158 21.08 44.39 12.47
N LEU A 159 22.01 43.84 11.70
CA LEU A 159 21.75 43.33 10.36
C LEU A 159 20.80 42.11 10.36
N VAL A 160 20.94 41.20 11.33
CA VAL A 160 19.98 40.09 11.52
C VAL A 160 18.58 40.63 11.80
N GLY A 161 18.45 41.60 12.72
CA GLY A 161 17.14 42.22 12.99
C GLY A 161 16.57 42.99 11.79
N LEU A 162 17.42 43.56 10.94
CA LEU A 162 16.97 44.18 9.68
C LEU A 162 16.50 43.13 8.67
N MET A 163 17.19 41.99 8.57
CA MET A 163 16.80 40.86 7.72
C MET A 163 15.46 40.27 8.16
N GLU A 164 15.22 40.13 9.46
CA GLU A 164 13.95 39.68 10.03
C GLU A 164 12.79 40.61 9.61
N ARG A 165 12.95 41.93 9.78
CA ARG A 165 11.96 42.93 9.34
C ARG A 165 11.72 42.93 7.84
N LEU A 166 12.76 42.65 7.06
CA LEU A 166 12.63 42.50 5.61
C LEU A 166 11.85 41.22 5.27
N GLY A 167 12.09 40.13 5.99
CA GLY A 167 11.31 38.89 5.91
C GLY A 167 9.84 39.13 6.21
N GLU A 168 9.51 39.77 7.34
CA GLU A 168 8.13 40.15 7.70
C GLU A 168 7.45 40.96 6.60
N LYS A 169 8.18 41.91 5.99
CA LYS A 169 7.68 42.68 4.87
C LYS A 169 7.36 41.79 3.66
N TYR A 170 8.25 40.87 3.30
CA TYR A 170 8.03 39.95 2.18
C TYR A 170 6.81 39.06 2.41
N GLU A 171 6.65 38.50 3.61
CA GLU A 171 5.47 37.69 3.99
C GLU A 171 4.16 38.47 3.77
N ILE A 172 4.12 39.74 4.20
CA ILE A 172 2.93 40.59 4.08
C ILE A 172 2.69 41.04 2.63
N ASP A 173 3.75 41.34 1.87
CA ASP A 173 3.63 41.69 0.46
C ASP A 173 3.14 40.47 -0.37
N GLU A 174 3.61 39.26 -0.05
CA GLU A 174 3.10 38.03 -0.64
C GLU A 174 1.63 37.81 -0.29
N LEU A 175 1.23 37.98 0.98
CA LEU A 175 -0.17 37.89 1.43
C LEU A 175 -1.08 38.81 0.60
N ALA A 176 -0.71 40.08 0.45
CA ALA A 176 -1.50 41.05 -0.30
C ALA A 176 -1.50 40.79 -1.81
N SER A 177 -0.44 40.16 -2.35
CA SER A 177 -0.34 39.81 -3.76
C SER A 177 -1.14 38.55 -4.10
N LYS A 178 -1.16 37.56 -3.20
CA LYS A 178 -1.77 36.25 -3.43
C LYS A 178 -3.26 36.25 -3.18
N TYR A 179 -3.75 37.10 -2.26
CA TYR A 179 -5.15 37.15 -1.85
C TYR A 179 -5.75 38.55 -2.02
N GLU A 180 -6.99 38.58 -2.50
CA GLU A 180 -7.76 39.81 -2.60
C GLU A 180 -8.57 40.02 -1.31
N PHE A 181 -8.20 41.06 -0.56
CA PHE A 181 -8.89 41.44 0.67
C PHE A 181 -9.94 42.52 0.39
N HIS A 182 -11.13 42.36 0.95
CA HIS A 182 -12.26 43.29 0.77
C HIS A 182 -12.74 43.92 2.08
N GLY A 183 -12.08 43.57 3.19
CA GLY A 183 -12.47 44.03 4.52
C GLY A 183 -12.02 45.45 4.83
N ARG A 184 -12.23 45.81 6.10
CA ARG A 184 -11.91 47.15 6.64
C ARG A 184 -11.13 47.09 7.95
N GLN A 185 -11.04 45.92 8.57
CA GLN A 185 -10.34 45.75 9.83
C GLN A 185 -8.83 45.70 9.57
N SER A 186 -8.10 46.65 10.14
CA SER A 186 -6.64 46.66 10.05
C SER A 186 -6.00 45.61 10.94
N MET A 187 -4.88 45.09 10.48
CA MET A 187 -4.06 44.10 11.20
C MET A 187 -2.74 44.72 11.67
N ASP A 188 -2.19 44.17 12.74
CA ASP A 188 -0.77 44.34 13.06
C ASP A 188 0.08 43.28 12.33
N VAL A 189 1.40 43.40 12.42
CA VAL A 189 2.33 42.49 11.73
C VAL A 189 2.15 41.03 12.17
N PRO A 190 2.11 40.72 13.48
CA PRO A 190 1.90 39.33 13.91
C PRO A 190 0.56 38.75 13.46
N THR A 191 -0.53 39.53 13.52
CA THR A 191 -1.84 39.08 13.04
C THR A 191 -1.83 38.83 11.54
N ALA A 192 -1.16 39.69 10.76
CA ALA A 192 -1.07 39.52 9.31
C ALA A 192 -0.34 38.23 8.93
N ILE A 193 0.77 37.91 9.61
CA ILE A 193 1.51 36.66 9.41
C ILE A 193 0.64 35.46 9.79
N ALA A 194 -0.04 35.49 10.95
CA ALA A 194 -0.94 34.41 11.36
C ALA A 194 -2.09 34.20 10.37
N VAL A 195 -2.66 35.28 9.82
CA VAL A 195 -3.70 35.22 8.78
C VAL A 195 -3.17 34.61 7.48
N LYS A 196 -1.93 34.92 7.09
CA LYS A 196 -1.28 34.29 5.94
C LYS A 196 -1.15 32.79 6.15
N GLU A 197 -0.60 32.37 7.28
CA GLU A 197 -0.45 30.95 7.63
C GLU A 197 -1.80 30.22 7.64
N GLU A 198 -2.85 30.84 8.21
CA GLU A 198 -4.20 30.30 8.22
C GLU A 198 -4.75 30.11 6.79
N LEU A 199 -4.61 31.12 5.92
CA LEU A 199 -5.08 31.07 4.54
C LEU A 199 -4.32 30.03 3.71
N GLU A 200 -3.01 29.93 3.88
CA GLU A 200 -2.18 28.94 3.17
C GLU A 200 -2.49 27.51 3.60
N LYS A 201 -2.74 27.29 4.89
CA LYS A 201 -3.20 26.01 5.41
C LYS A 201 -4.58 25.64 4.83
N ILE A 202 -5.51 26.59 4.78
CA ILE A 202 -6.83 26.37 4.16
C ILE A 202 -6.69 25.99 2.68
N ASP A 203 -5.84 26.69 1.91
CA ASP A 203 -5.64 26.41 0.49
C ASP A 203 -5.03 25.03 0.23
N GLU A 204 -4.07 24.62 1.07
CA GLU A 204 -3.50 23.27 1.01
C GLU A 204 -4.54 22.19 1.33
N LEU A 205 -5.38 22.40 2.34
CA LEU A 205 -6.46 21.47 2.68
C LEU A 205 -7.53 21.39 1.58
N ILE A 206 -7.89 22.52 0.97
CA ILE A 206 -8.80 22.53 -0.20
C ILE A 206 -8.20 21.71 -1.34
N ARG A 207 -6.90 21.90 -1.64
CA ARG A 207 -6.20 21.13 -2.69
C ARG A 207 -6.24 19.63 -2.38
N GLN A 208 -5.92 19.23 -1.15
CA GLN A 208 -5.95 17.83 -0.72
C GLN A 208 -7.35 17.22 -0.85
N LEU A 209 -8.39 17.95 -0.46
CA LEU A 209 -9.78 17.49 -0.58
C LEU A 209 -10.24 17.38 -2.04
N GLU A 210 -9.84 18.30 -2.91
CA GLU A 210 -10.11 18.23 -4.35
C GLU A 210 -9.40 17.02 -4.99
N GLU A 211 -8.13 16.78 -4.66
CA GLU A 211 -7.38 15.60 -5.11
C GLU A 211 -7.98 14.30 -4.57
N ALA A 212 -8.42 14.28 -3.31
CA ALA A 212 -9.09 13.13 -2.71
C ALA A 212 -10.43 12.83 -3.39
N ARG A 213 -11.18 13.87 -3.79
CA ARG A 213 -12.43 13.74 -4.54
C ARG A 213 -12.20 13.13 -5.92
N GLU A 214 -11.15 13.54 -6.62
CA GLU A 214 -10.85 13.05 -7.98
C GLU A 214 -10.23 11.65 -7.98
N ASN A 215 -9.30 11.38 -7.05
CA ASN A 215 -8.49 10.17 -7.05
C ASN A 215 -8.93 9.13 -6.02
N ALA A 216 -9.99 9.41 -5.25
CA ALA A 216 -10.48 8.54 -4.18
C ALA A 216 -9.39 8.27 -3.10
N GLN A 217 -8.54 9.26 -2.80
CA GLN A 217 -7.39 9.12 -1.89
C GLN A 217 -7.57 9.92 -0.60
N ILE A 218 -8.68 9.69 0.12
CA ILE A 218 -8.97 10.42 1.37
C ILE A 218 -7.90 10.22 2.46
N ALA A 219 -7.15 9.13 2.41
CA ALA A 219 -6.08 8.82 3.34
C ALA A 219 -4.87 9.79 3.26
N LEU A 220 -4.82 10.65 2.24
CA LEU A 220 -3.77 11.67 2.08
C LEU A 220 -4.16 13.03 2.67
N VAL A 221 -5.42 13.19 3.07
CA VAL A 221 -5.93 14.44 3.63
C VAL A 221 -5.49 14.54 5.09
N ASP A 222 -4.95 15.70 5.47
CA ASP A 222 -4.60 15.98 6.87
C ASP A 222 -5.89 16.28 7.68
N LEU A 223 -6.48 15.22 8.22
CA LEU A 223 -7.70 15.29 9.02
C LEU A 223 -7.50 16.01 10.36
N GLU A 224 -6.28 16.01 10.91
CA GLU A 224 -5.94 16.73 12.14
C GLU A 224 -5.95 18.24 11.89
N ALA A 225 -5.30 18.67 10.81
CA ALA A 225 -5.34 20.06 10.36
C ALA A 225 -6.76 20.53 10.01
N LEU A 226 -7.61 19.67 9.44
CA LEU A 226 -9.02 19.98 9.19
C LEU A 226 -9.82 20.21 10.48
N ALA A 227 -9.54 19.44 11.53
CA ALA A 227 -10.24 19.55 12.81
C ALA A 227 -10.06 20.93 13.47
N GLU A 228 -8.94 21.63 13.21
CA GLU A 228 -8.71 22.99 13.70
C GLU A 228 -9.70 24.02 13.14
N PHE A 229 -10.25 23.77 11.94
CA PHE A 229 -11.17 24.67 11.25
C PHE A 229 -12.64 24.26 11.40
N ALA A 230 -12.88 23.03 11.86
CA ALA A 230 -14.21 22.48 12.05
C ALA A 230 -14.91 23.07 13.27
N GLU A 231 -16.24 23.13 13.21
CA GLU A 231 -17.03 23.48 14.39
C GLU A 231 -16.95 22.34 15.42
N PRO A 232 -17.10 22.61 16.74
CA PRO A 232 -17.00 21.57 17.77
C PRO A 232 -17.91 20.36 17.53
N ALA A 233 -19.06 20.55 16.90
CA ALA A 233 -19.99 19.47 16.54
C ALA A 233 -19.46 18.56 15.41
N ASP A 234 -18.56 19.06 14.57
CA ASP A 234 -17.99 18.33 13.44
C ASP A 234 -16.63 17.68 13.77
N ILE A 235 -15.95 18.10 14.83
CA ILE A 235 -14.69 17.50 15.30
C ILE A 235 -14.89 16.02 15.66
N ASP A 236 -15.99 15.71 16.36
CA ASP A 236 -16.32 14.32 16.73
C ASP A 236 -16.57 13.46 15.47
N ASN A 237 -17.16 14.06 14.43
CA ASN A 237 -17.40 13.38 13.15
C ASN A 237 -16.09 13.14 12.38
N LEU A 238 -15.17 14.12 12.39
CA LEU A 238 -13.85 14.00 11.74
C LEU A 238 -12.94 12.98 12.42
N SER A 239 -12.91 12.97 13.75
CA SER A 239 -12.14 11.96 14.51
C SER A 239 -12.68 10.55 14.30
N THR A 240 -14.01 10.41 14.20
CA THR A 240 -14.64 9.13 13.84
C THR A 240 -14.27 8.69 12.42
N LEU A 241 -14.26 9.62 11.46
CA LEU A 241 -13.85 9.37 10.08
C LEU A 241 -12.39 8.91 10.03
N GLN A 242 -11.48 9.60 10.73
CA GLN A 242 -10.06 9.24 10.81
C GLN A 242 -9.87 7.80 11.30
N GLN A 243 -10.46 7.45 12.45
CA GLN A 243 -10.35 6.11 13.02
C GLN A 243 -10.88 5.03 12.07
N GLN A 244 -11.94 5.31 11.33
CA GLN A 244 -12.52 4.36 10.39
C GLN A 244 -11.66 4.18 9.14
N VAL A 245 -11.10 5.26 8.59
CA VAL A 245 -10.14 5.19 7.48
C VAL A 245 -8.91 4.36 7.88
N GLU A 246 -8.35 4.61 9.06
CA GLU A 246 -7.22 3.84 9.59
C GLU A 246 -7.55 2.36 9.76
N ASN A 247 -8.72 2.04 10.32
CA ASN A 247 -9.17 0.65 10.49
C ASN A 247 -9.38 -0.05 9.15
N LEU A 248 -9.92 0.64 8.15
CA LEU A 248 -10.11 0.10 6.80
C LEU A 248 -8.77 -0.18 6.12
N ILE A 249 -7.81 0.74 6.21
CA ILE A 249 -6.44 0.55 5.70
C ILE A 249 -5.80 -0.66 6.38
N ARG A 250 -5.96 -0.78 7.70
CA ARG A 250 -5.42 -1.92 8.48
C ARG A 250 -6.05 -3.25 8.05
N ASP A 251 -7.37 -3.32 7.87
CA ASP A 251 -8.04 -4.54 7.41
C ASP A 251 -7.61 -4.91 5.98
N LEU A 252 -7.53 -3.93 5.07
CA LEU A 252 -7.05 -4.16 3.70
C LEU A 252 -5.59 -4.63 3.67
N ALA A 253 -4.75 -4.06 4.52
CA ALA A 253 -3.35 -4.46 4.68
C ALA A 253 -3.26 -5.91 5.19
N GLN A 254 -4.01 -6.26 6.24
CA GLN A 254 -4.04 -7.62 6.80
C GLN A 254 -4.51 -8.66 5.78
N ARG A 255 -5.59 -8.38 5.03
CA ARG A 255 -6.08 -9.28 3.97
C ARG A 255 -5.07 -9.52 2.85
N GLN A 256 -4.11 -8.62 2.70
CA GLN A 256 -3.03 -8.70 1.73
C GLN A 256 -1.71 -9.19 2.34
N GLY A 257 -1.75 -9.71 3.57
CA GLY A 257 -0.58 -10.25 4.25
C GLY A 257 0.44 -9.17 4.63
N LEU A 258 0.03 -7.93 4.84
CA LEU A 258 0.90 -6.89 5.39
C LEU A 258 0.73 -6.85 6.91
N GLU A 259 1.83 -7.04 7.64
CA GLU A 259 1.87 -6.88 9.10
C GLU A 259 2.40 -5.49 9.46
N THR A 260 1.93 -4.93 10.59
CA THR A 260 2.35 -3.60 11.06
C THR A 260 3.32 -3.73 12.22
N ASP A 261 4.50 -3.14 12.10
CA ASP A 261 5.49 -3.04 13.18
C ASP A 261 5.50 -1.62 13.75
N GLY A 262 4.36 -1.19 14.30
CA GLY A 262 4.15 0.09 14.99
C GLY A 262 4.17 1.38 14.15
N ARG A 263 5.06 1.48 13.15
CA ARG A 263 5.22 2.65 12.27
C ARG A 263 5.29 2.32 10.79
N ALA A 264 5.49 1.05 10.46
CA ALA A 264 5.73 0.66 9.09
C ALA A 264 5.19 -0.74 8.78
N PHE A 265 4.79 -0.94 7.53
CA PHE A 265 4.22 -2.20 7.06
C PHE A 265 5.31 -3.12 6.52
N GLN A 266 5.30 -4.37 6.97
CA GLN A 266 6.20 -5.43 6.54
C GLN A 266 5.43 -6.50 5.74
N LEU A 267 6.10 -7.03 4.73
CA LEU A 267 5.57 -8.11 3.90
C LEU A 267 5.66 -9.45 4.63
N THR A 268 4.53 -10.16 4.76
CA THR A 268 4.52 -11.53 5.25
C THR A 268 4.82 -12.55 4.14
N PRO A 269 5.17 -13.80 4.49
CA PRO A 269 5.25 -14.90 3.53
C PRO A 269 3.94 -15.19 2.77
N GLU A 270 2.80 -14.76 3.30
CA GLU A 270 1.50 -14.86 2.64
C GLU A 270 1.34 -13.79 1.55
N ALA A 271 1.69 -12.53 1.85
CA ALA A 271 1.73 -11.46 0.86
C ALA A 271 2.63 -11.78 -0.33
N TYR A 272 3.78 -12.40 -0.04
CA TYR A 272 4.72 -12.81 -1.07
C TYR A 272 4.13 -13.84 -2.04
N ARG A 273 3.42 -14.85 -1.51
CA ARG A 273 2.71 -15.85 -2.33
C ARG A 273 1.59 -15.22 -3.16
N LEU A 274 0.83 -14.30 -2.55
CA LEU A 274 -0.26 -13.61 -3.24
C LEU A 274 0.26 -12.73 -4.40
N PHE A 275 1.40 -12.06 -4.20
CA PHE A 275 2.08 -11.32 -5.25
C PHE A 275 2.55 -12.22 -6.39
N GLN A 276 3.23 -13.33 -6.08
CA GLN A 276 3.72 -14.27 -7.08
C GLN A 276 2.57 -14.79 -7.97
N GLY A 277 1.42 -15.10 -7.37
CA GLY A 277 0.21 -15.48 -8.11
C GLY A 277 -0.28 -14.40 -9.07
N LYS A 278 -0.42 -13.15 -8.60
CA LYS A 278 -0.83 -12.01 -9.46
C LYS A 278 0.17 -11.74 -10.58
N LEU A 279 1.47 -11.87 -10.29
CA LEU A 279 2.52 -11.66 -11.28
C LEU A 279 2.45 -12.72 -12.38
N LEU A 280 2.22 -13.97 -12.02
CA LEU A 280 1.98 -15.06 -12.98
C LEU A 280 0.76 -14.76 -13.85
N GLU A 281 -0.38 -14.39 -13.24
CA GLU A 281 -1.60 -14.03 -13.98
C GLU A 281 -1.35 -12.89 -14.98
N ARG A 282 -0.61 -11.85 -14.57
CA ARG A 282 -0.25 -10.73 -15.44
C ARG A 282 0.68 -11.13 -16.58
N ILE A 283 1.66 -12.00 -16.33
CA ILE A 283 2.58 -12.49 -17.36
C ILE A 283 1.84 -13.38 -18.36
N PHE A 284 1.03 -14.33 -17.86
CA PHE A 284 0.30 -15.28 -18.71
C PHE A 284 -0.87 -14.65 -19.46
N SER A 285 -1.53 -13.62 -18.92
CA SER A 285 -2.57 -12.86 -19.65
C SER A 285 -2.02 -12.11 -20.87
N GLN A 286 -0.72 -11.85 -20.92
CA GLN A 286 -0.03 -11.22 -22.06
C GLN A 286 0.64 -12.23 -22.99
N LEU A 287 0.72 -13.51 -22.62
CA LEU A 287 1.26 -14.55 -23.48
C LEU A 287 0.26 -14.85 -24.60
N GLN A 288 0.66 -14.58 -25.86
CA GLN A 288 -0.05 -15.14 -27.01
C GLN A 288 -0.07 -16.67 -26.88
N ALA A 289 -1.17 -17.30 -27.29
CA ALA A 289 -1.32 -18.75 -27.32
C ALA A 289 -0.32 -19.39 -28.31
N SER A 290 0.95 -19.46 -27.95
CA SER A 290 1.99 -20.08 -28.75
C SER A 290 2.16 -21.53 -28.30
N ARG A 291 1.72 -22.44 -29.17
CA ARG A 291 2.09 -23.85 -29.28
C ARG A 291 2.43 -24.55 -27.97
N SER A 292 1.45 -25.27 -27.43
CA SER A 292 1.63 -26.32 -26.42
C SER A 292 2.87 -27.18 -26.75
N GLY A 293 3.98 -26.87 -26.08
CA GLY A 293 5.21 -27.66 -26.11
C GLY A 293 4.96 -29.01 -25.45
N ARG A 294 5.47 -30.06 -26.07
CA ARG A 294 5.22 -31.46 -25.74
C ARG A 294 5.75 -31.85 -24.35
N HIS A 295 4.89 -31.84 -23.34
CA HIS A 295 5.02 -32.71 -22.16
C HIS A 295 3.64 -33.26 -21.77
N GLN A 296 2.98 -33.94 -22.70
CA GLN A 296 1.77 -34.72 -22.38
C GLN A 296 2.16 -36.18 -22.18
N GLY A 297 2.37 -36.53 -20.92
CA GLY A 297 2.47 -37.91 -20.48
C GLY A 297 3.19 -37.99 -19.14
N PRO A 298 2.55 -38.44 -18.03
CA PRO A 298 3.32 -38.93 -16.89
C PRO A 298 4.27 -40.01 -17.40
N ILE A 299 5.55 -39.92 -17.05
CA ILE A 299 6.53 -40.96 -17.38
C ILE A 299 6.09 -42.22 -16.63
N VAL A 300 5.39 -43.11 -17.32
CA VAL A 300 5.03 -44.44 -16.80
C VAL A 300 6.32 -45.25 -16.82
N GLY A 301 6.78 -45.64 -15.64
CA GLY A 301 8.01 -46.39 -15.44
C GLY A 301 8.01 -46.96 -14.02
N GLU A 302 8.95 -47.85 -13.72
CA GLU A 302 9.08 -48.44 -12.39
C GLU A 302 9.30 -47.33 -11.34
N GLY A 303 8.35 -47.19 -10.42
CA GLY A 303 8.35 -46.18 -9.38
C GLY A 303 7.70 -46.67 -8.09
N ALA A 304 7.82 -45.89 -7.03
CA ALA A 304 7.42 -46.31 -5.67
C ALA A 304 5.90 -46.23 -5.39
N VAL A 305 5.11 -45.73 -6.34
CA VAL A 305 3.66 -45.52 -6.16
C VAL A 305 2.88 -46.34 -7.18
N GLU A 306 2.10 -47.30 -6.69
CA GLU A 306 1.17 -48.11 -7.48
C GLU A 306 -0.04 -47.27 -7.93
N MET A 307 -0.46 -47.45 -9.19
CA MET A 307 -1.71 -46.91 -9.72
C MET A 307 -2.81 -47.97 -9.68
N GLN A 308 -4.06 -47.52 -9.61
CA GLN A 308 -5.23 -48.42 -9.74
C GLN A 308 -5.34 -49.07 -11.13
N GLN A 309 -4.71 -48.52 -12.16
CA GLN A 309 -4.70 -49.14 -13.48
C GLN A 309 -3.70 -50.29 -13.53
N THR A 310 -4.19 -51.46 -13.91
CA THR A 310 -3.37 -52.65 -14.13
C THR A 310 -2.96 -52.79 -15.61
N LYS A 311 -1.96 -53.62 -15.87
CA LYS A 311 -1.64 -54.14 -17.20
C LYS A 311 -1.33 -55.64 -17.11
N SER A 312 -1.48 -56.34 -18.23
CA SER A 312 -1.00 -57.73 -18.35
C SER A 312 0.51 -57.80 -18.19
N TYR A 313 0.99 -58.86 -17.55
CA TYR A 313 2.41 -59.09 -17.32
C TYR A 313 3.20 -59.24 -18.63
N GLU A 314 4.29 -58.48 -18.74
CA GLU A 314 5.29 -58.62 -19.80
C GLU A 314 6.64 -59.01 -19.20
N PHE A 315 7.44 -59.76 -19.96
CA PHE A 315 8.76 -60.18 -19.50
C PHE A 315 9.64 -58.96 -19.19
N GLY A 316 10.04 -58.84 -17.93
CA GLY A 316 10.83 -57.72 -17.41
C GLY A 316 10.09 -56.86 -16.38
N ASP A 317 8.77 -57.02 -16.23
CA ASP A 317 8.03 -56.31 -15.18
C ASP A 317 8.30 -56.87 -13.78
N SER A 318 8.38 -55.98 -12.77
CA SER A 318 8.51 -56.39 -11.38
C SER A 318 7.25 -57.09 -10.84
N ILE A 319 7.44 -58.29 -10.28
CA ILE A 319 6.39 -59.10 -9.62
C ILE A 319 5.96 -58.49 -8.28
N THR A 320 6.68 -57.48 -7.77
CA THR A 320 6.36 -56.83 -6.49
C THR A 320 5.03 -56.11 -6.49
N HIS A 321 4.52 -55.72 -7.66
CA HIS A 321 3.27 -54.95 -7.83
C HIS A 321 2.14 -55.82 -8.43
N LEU A 322 2.17 -57.12 -8.16
CA LEU A 322 1.19 -58.09 -8.65
C LEU A 322 -0.21 -57.79 -8.10
N ASP A 323 -1.20 -57.63 -8.99
CA ASP A 323 -2.62 -57.63 -8.59
C ASP A 323 -3.05 -59.07 -8.32
N ILE A 324 -2.90 -59.47 -7.06
CA ILE A 324 -3.20 -60.83 -6.61
C ILE A 324 -4.68 -61.18 -6.90
N PRO A 325 -5.69 -60.37 -6.47
CA PRO A 325 -7.10 -60.68 -6.75
C PRO A 325 -7.40 -60.88 -8.24
N GLN A 326 -7.01 -59.94 -9.10
CA GLN A 326 -7.34 -60.00 -10.52
C GLN A 326 -6.62 -61.16 -11.20
N THR A 327 -5.38 -61.44 -10.81
CA THR A 327 -4.61 -62.60 -11.30
C THR A 327 -5.29 -63.92 -10.96
N PHE A 328 -5.80 -64.08 -9.73
CA PHE A 328 -6.54 -65.27 -9.32
C PHE A 328 -7.89 -65.39 -10.05
N ILE A 329 -8.59 -64.27 -10.26
CA ILE A 329 -9.86 -64.24 -11.02
C ILE A 329 -9.62 -64.68 -12.46
N ASN A 330 -8.59 -64.15 -13.13
CA ASN A 330 -8.24 -64.51 -14.50
C ASN A 330 -7.92 -66.02 -14.62
N ALA A 331 -7.12 -66.55 -13.69
CA ALA A 331 -6.81 -67.97 -13.65
C ALA A 331 -8.05 -68.85 -13.41
N MET A 332 -8.98 -68.43 -12.53
CA MET A 332 -10.23 -69.14 -12.28
C MET A 332 -11.18 -69.10 -13.47
N LEU A 333 -11.26 -67.97 -14.18
CA LEU A 333 -12.05 -67.85 -15.41
C LEU A 333 -11.51 -68.78 -16.51
N ARG A 334 -10.19 -68.91 -16.64
CA ARG A 334 -9.53 -69.77 -17.62
C ARG A 334 -9.70 -71.27 -17.31
N GLN A 335 -9.46 -71.68 -16.06
CA GLN A 335 -9.45 -73.10 -15.68
C GLN A 335 -10.84 -73.61 -15.23
N GLY A 336 -11.76 -72.70 -14.92
CA GLY A 336 -13.01 -73.00 -14.21
C GLY A 336 -12.76 -73.36 -12.75
N ALA A 337 -13.82 -73.76 -12.03
CA ALA A 337 -13.76 -74.15 -10.61
C ALA A 337 -13.03 -75.50 -10.34
N LYS A 338 -12.03 -75.86 -11.14
CA LYS A 338 -11.24 -77.09 -11.00
C LYS A 338 -9.98 -76.82 -10.18
N LEU A 339 -9.83 -77.57 -9.08
CA LEU A 339 -8.63 -77.55 -8.25
C LEU A 339 -7.68 -78.70 -8.63
N PRO A 340 -6.34 -78.52 -8.55
CA PRO A 340 -5.64 -77.30 -8.12
C PRO A 340 -5.57 -76.23 -9.23
N LEU A 341 -5.63 -74.96 -8.82
CA LEU A 341 -5.50 -73.81 -9.73
C LEU A 341 -4.03 -73.68 -10.18
N ARG A 342 -3.80 -73.60 -11.50
CA ARG A 342 -2.46 -73.44 -12.08
C ARG A 342 -2.35 -72.07 -12.75
N LEU A 343 -1.56 -71.17 -12.19
CA LEU A 343 -1.31 -69.85 -12.76
C LEU A 343 -0.47 -69.95 -14.05
N HIS A 344 -0.87 -69.21 -15.08
CA HIS A 344 -0.09 -69.00 -16.30
C HIS A 344 0.32 -67.52 -16.39
N PRO A 345 1.45 -67.18 -17.05
CA PRO A 345 1.85 -65.79 -17.23
C PRO A 345 0.74 -64.88 -17.80
N ASP A 346 -0.13 -65.41 -18.66
CA ASP A 346 -1.26 -64.66 -19.24
C ASP A 346 -2.35 -64.31 -18.22
N ASP A 347 -2.40 -64.98 -17.07
CA ASP A 347 -3.35 -64.66 -16.01
C ASP A 347 -2.86 -63.47 -15.15
N ILE A 348 -1.56 -63.17 -15.20
CA ILE A 348 -0.88 -62.24 -14.30
C ILE A 348 -1.18 -60.79 -14.70
N GLU A 349 -1.73 -60.04 -13.76
CA GLU A 349 -1.89 -58.59 -13.86
C GLU A 349 -1.02 -57.86 -12.85
N ILE A 350 -0.45 -56.74 -13.28
CA ILE A 350 0.46 -55.92 -12.48
C ILE A 350 -0.08 -54.50 -12.42
N HIS A 351 -0.03 -53.88 -11.24
CA HIS A 351 -0.29 -52.46 -11.09
C HIS A 351 0.76 -51.63 -11.83
N ARG A 352 0.32 -50.67 -12.64
CA ARG A 352 1.23 -49.68 -13.24
C ARG A 352 1.80 -48.82 -12.12
N THR A 353 3.10 -48.58 -12.12
CA THR A 353 3.72 -47.65 -11.18
C THR A 353 3.98 -46.29 -11.83
N ARG A 354 3.97 -45.24 -11.00
CA ARG A 354 4.41 -43.90 -11.41
C ARG A 354 5.75 -43.60 -10.77
N ASN A 355 6.69 -43.12 -11.57
CA ASN A 355 7.82 -42.35 -11.06
C ASN A 355 7.44 -40.87 -11.10
N ASN A 356 7.60 -40.16 -9.97
CA ASN A 356 7.49 -38.71 -9.94
C ASN A 356 8.94 -38.17 -9.91
N PRO A 357 9.56 -37.88 -11.07
CA PRO A 357 10.94 -37.40 -11.09
C PRO A 357 11.00 -36.06 -10.36
N LYS A 358 11.90 -35.95 -9.37
CA LYS A 358 12.19 -34.67 -8.71
C LYS A 358 13.04 -33.83 -9.66
N CYS A 359 12.62 -32.61 -9.96
CA CYS A 359 13.40 -31.67 -10.78
C CYS A 359 14.03 -30.59 -9.89
N GLY A 360 15.34 -30.37 -10.05
CA GLY A 360 16.04 -29.21 -9.48
C GLY A 360 16.14 -28.12 -10.52
N THR A 361 15.48 -26.97 -10.31
CA THR A 361 15.52 -25.85 -11.24
C THR A 361 16.51 -24.80 -10.73
N VAL A 362 17.47 -24.39 -11.56
CA VAL A 362 18.43 -23.32 -11.25
C VAL A 362 18.12 -22.11 -12.12
N VAL A 363 17.92 -20.95 -11.50
CA VAL A 363 17.66 -19.69 -12.19
C VAL A 363 18.90 -18.81 -12.13
N ILE A 364 19.52 -18.54 -13.27
CA ILE A 364 20.69 -17.66 -13.38
C ILE A 364 20.25 -16.31 -13.95
N MET A 365 20.53 -15.22 -13.23
CA MET A 365 20.17 -13.86 -13.62
C MET A 365 21.41 -13.04 -13.95
N ASP A 366 21.46 -12.40 -15.12
CA ASP A 366 22.52 -11.44 -15.44
C ASP A 366 22.30 -10.11 -14.69
N MET A 367 23.36 -9.61 -14.06
CA MET A 367 23.40 -8.35 -13.29
C MET A 367 24.41 -7.34 -13.87
N SER A 368 24.81 -7.53 -15.13
CA SER A 368 25.76 -6.67 -15.84
C SER A 368 25.26 -5.23 -15.99
N GLY A 369 26.18 -4.29 -16.30
CA GLY A 369 25.85 -2.87 -16.46
C GLY A 369 24.81 -2.59 -17.57
N SER A 370 24.75 -3.43 -18.61
CA SER A 370 23.73 -3.38 -19.65
C SER A 370 22.32 -3.61 -19.12
N MET A 371 22.16 -4.42 -18.07
CA MET A 371 20.86 -4.69 -17.44
C MET A 371 20.30 -3.51 -16.67
N ARG A 372 21.13 -2.51 -16.33
CA ARG A 372 20.71 -1.27 -15.67
C ARG A 372 20.02 -0.31 -16.62
N TYR A 373 20.32 -0.38 -17.91
CA TYR A 373 19.65 0.45 -18.91
C TYR A 373 18.21 -0.03 -19.09
N ASP A 374 17.28 0.93 -19.12
CA ASP A 374 15.84 0.70 -19.35
C ASP A 374 15.13 -0.20 -18.31
N GLY A 375 15.72 -0.38 -17.12
CA GLY A 375 15.09 -1.14 -16.03
C GLY A 375 14.97 -2.64 -16.26
N GLN A 376 15.71 -3.22 -17.23
CA GLN A 376 15.62 -4.64 -17.58
C GLN A 376 15.91 -5.59 -16.41
N TYR A 377 16.79 -5.20 -15.48
CA TYR A 377 17.04 -5.96 -14.26
C TYR A 377 15.78 -6.16 -13.39
N ILE A 378 14.82 -5.22 -13.40
CA ILE A 378 13.54 -5.34 -12.67
C ILE A 378 12.69 -6.43 -13.31
N ASN A 379 12.63 -6.46 -14.64
CA ASN A 379 11.86 -7.46 -15.38
C ASN A 379 12.41 -8.87 -15.18
N VAL A 380 13.74 -9.03 -15.11
CA VAL A 380 14.37 -10.33 -14.82
C VAL A 380 14.05 -10.80 -13.40
N LYS A 381 14.12 -9.91 -12.40
CA LYS A 381 13.71 -10.27 -11.03
C LYS A 381 12.22 -10.64 -10.96
N ARG A 382 11.32 -9.92 -11.66
CA ARG A 382 9.90 -10.29 -11.78
C ARG A 382 9.74 -11.70 -12.34
N MET A 383 10.43 -12.03 -13.44
CA MET A 383 10.39 -13.37 -14.02
C MET A 383 10.89 -14.44 -13.05
N GLY A 384 12.00 -14.19 -12.35
CA GLY A 384 12.51 -15.11 -11.32
C GLY A 384 11.50 -15.36 -10.20
N LEU A 385 10.85 -14.31 -9.69
CA LEU A 385 9.80 -14.41 -8.67
C LEU A 385 8.57 -15.18 -9.15
N ALA A 386 8.14 -14.94 -10.39
CA ALA A 386 7.02 -15.64 -11.00
C ALA A 386 7.32 -17.14 -11.12
N LEU A 387 8.51 -17.51 -11.61
CA LEU A 387 8.95 -18.90 -11.72
C LEU A 387 9.01 -19.59 -10.36
N ASP A 388 9.50 -18.91 -9.32
CA ASP A 388 9.49 -19.45 -7.94
C ASP A 388 8.07 -19.70 -7.44
N GLY A 389 7.15 -18.76 -7.70
CA GLY A 389 5.73 -18.95 -7.37
C GLY A 389 5.09 -20.12 -8.09
N LEU A 390 5.39 -20.28 -9.39
CA LEU A 390 4.83 -21.36 -10.21
C LEU A 390 5.32 -22.72 -9.72
N ILE A 391 6.62 -22.86 -9.46
CA ILE A 391 7.21 -24.11 -9.00
C ILE A 391 6.67 -24.49 -7.62
N ARG A 392 6.60 -23.54 -6.68
CA ARG A 392 6.09 -23.81 -5.32
C ARG A 392 4.59 -24.12 -5.27
N SER A 393 3.80 -23.63 -6.23
CA SER A 393 2.35 -23.87 -6.28
C SER A 393 1.99 -25.15 -7.02
N GLU A 394 2.48 -25.32 -8.26
CA GLU A 394 2.15 -26.45 -9.13
C GLU A 394 3.00 -27.70 -8.85
N TYR A 395 4.22 -27.53 -8.35
CA TYR A 395 5.18 -28.62 -8.12
C TYR A 395 5.78 -28.60 -6.70
N PRO A 396 4.98 -28.90 -5.64
CA PRO A 396 5.42 -28.78 -4.24
C PRO A 396 6.63 -29.66 -3.84
N GLY A 397 7.02 -30.62 -4.70
CA GLY A 397 8.17 -31.49 -4.50
C GLY A 397 9.46 -31.05 -5.20
N ASP A 398 9.41 -29.98 -5.99
CA ASP A 398 10.54 -29.42 -6.72
C ASP A 398 11.18 -28.26 -5.93
N TYR A 399 12.49 -28.09 -6.09
CA TYR A 399 13.27 -27.09 -5.36
C TYR A 399 13.94 -26.12 -6.34
N ILE A 400 13.90 -24.83 -5.98
CA ILE A 400 14.72 -23.78 -6.59
C ILE A 400 15.95 -23.54 -5.72
N HIS A 401 17.11 -23.54 -6.35
CA HIS A 401 18.41 -23.26 -5.74
C HIS A 401 18.95 -21.89 -6.15
#